data_AF-A0A7J4J886-F1
#
_entry.id   AF-A0A7J4J886-F1
#
_cell.length_a   1.000
_cell.length_b   1.000
_cell.length_c   1.000
_cell.angle_alpha   90.00
_cell.angle_beta   90.00
_cell.angle_gamma   90.00
#
_symmetry.space_group_name_H-M   'P 1'
#
loop_
_entity.id
_entity.type
_entity.pdbx_description
1 polymer ?
#
loop_
_entity_poly.entity_id
_entity_poly.type
_entity_poly.pdbx_seq_one_letter_code
_entity_poly.pdbx_strand_id
1 'polypeptide(L)'
;MLLPYEALPSVEEAICETAKRVHIVQSIQQRLEESADALILVGSLAYGKNYAVRAASDIDLLVVMEPKQVSLLPEEVGGEEGDWRQVVLRYFQDNRIQTLSLRSLVERVKVEYHLWNKEYQYQATRLETTRVLRGTMSSKSTSGIHLDFSGQQRDVERWTKPLPIGYLQEYPVFRVVEKHFVPYEPLVNLIMAPEILFAKDQQLEHNIDWMWTEVVKRLVQENPGALDLSKTSVLKSQPGHWALPKEVRESIQDRTKFELSKLGALYTEGHK
;
A
#
# COMPACT_ATOMS: atom_id res chain seq x y z
N MET A 1 -5.25 -16.72 -12.27
CA MET A 1 -6.72 -16.77 -12.13
C MET A 1 -7.15 -15.40 -11.61
N LEU A 2 -7.55 -14.50 -12.50
CA LEU A 2 -8.02 -13.17 -12.11
C LEU A 2 -9.30 -13.36 -11.28
N LEU A 3 -9.37 -12.76 -10.09
CA LEU A 3 -10.58 -12.79 -9.26
C LEU A 3 -11.80 -12.43 -10.14
N PRO A 4 -12.96 -13.09 -9.96
CA PRO A 4 -14.14 -12.75 -10.72
C PRO A 4 -14.41 -11.26 -10.57
N TYR A 5 -14.69 -10.60 -11.69
CA TYR A 5 -15.13 -9.22 -11.75
C TYR A 5 -16.35 -9.06 -10.84
N GLU A 6 -16.14 -8.58 -9.63
CA GLU A 6 -17.25 -8.17 -8.79
C GLU A 6 -17.80 -6.88 -9.39
N ALA A 7 -19.08 -6.90 -9.74
CA ALA A 7 -19.73 -5.72 -10.30
C ALA A 7 -19.58 -4.54 -9.34
N LEU A 8 -19.38 -3.35 -9.89
CA LEU A 8 -19.38 -2.12 -9.10
C LEU A 8 -20.71 -1.98 -8.35
N PRO A 9 -20.70 -1.44 -7.11
CA PRO A 9 -21.92 -1.16 -6.36
C PRO A 9 -22.77 -0.10 -7.08
N SER A 10 -24.01 0.09 -6.62
CA SER A 10 -24.78 1.25 -7.05
C SER A 10 -24.13 2.54 -6.56
N VAL A 11 -24.35 3.66 -7.26
CA VAL A 11 -23.82 4.98 -6.85
C VAL A 11 -24.31 5.35 -5.44
N GLU A 12 -25.57 5.04 -5.13
CA GLU A 12 -26.18 5.29 -3.82
C GLU A 12 -25.50 4.47 -2.71
N GLU A 13 -25.26 3.17 -2.95
CA GLU A 13 -24.52 2.32 -2.02
C GLU A 13 -23.10 2.87 -1.83
N ALA A 14 -22.41 3.19 -2.92
CA ALA A 14 -21.03 3.66 -2.87
C ALA A 14 -20.87 4.96 -2.06
N ILE A 15 -21.80 5.90 -2.23
CA ILE A 15 -21.82 7.16 -1.47
C ILE A 15 -22.08 6.88 0.02
N CYS A 16 -23.10 6.07 0.33
CA CYS A 16 -23.47 5.74 1.70
C CYS A 16 -22.32 5.04 2.45
N GLU A 17 -21.74 4.02 1.82
CA GLU A 17 -20.66 3.22 2.41
C GLU A 17 -19.34 4.00 2.50
N THR A 18 -19.10 4.95 1.59
CA THR A 18 -17.98 5.90 1.70
C THR A 18 -18.17 6.84 2.89
N ALA A 19 -19.34 7.45 3.04
CA ALA A 19 -19.63 8.39 4.13
C ALA A 19 -19.43 7.72 5.50
N LYS A 20 -19.93 6.49 5.66
CA LYS A 20 -19.72 5.69 6.88
C LYS A 20 -18.24 5.50 7.20
N ARG A 21 -17.43 5.11 6.21
CA ARG A 21 -16.00 4.84 6.43
C ARG A 21 -15.18 6.09 6.67
N VAL A 22 -15.51 7.19 5.99
CA VAL A 22 -14.87 8.50 6.24
C VAL A 22 -15.12 8.96 7.68
N HIS A 23 -16.34 8.78 8.21
CA HIS A 23 -16.63 9.07 9.62
C HIS A 23 -15.74 8.26 10.57
N ILE A 24 -15.60 6.95 10.33
CA ILE A 24 -14.74 6.07 11.12
C ILE A 24 -13.27 6.53 11.03
N VAL A 25 -12.77 6.84 9.83
CA VAL A 25 -11.40 7.32 9.61
C VAL A 25 -11.13 8.60 10.41
N GLN A 26 -12.04 9.57 10.40
CA GLN A 26 -11.90 10.81 11.17
C GLN A 26 -11.80 10.54 12.69
N SER A 27 -12.60 9.60 13.20
CA SER A 27 -12.53 9.20 14.62
C SER A 27 -11.21 8.51 14.99
N ILE A 28 -10.62 7.75 14.05
CA ILE A 28 -9.36 7.03 14.25
C ILE A 28 -8.18 8.00 14.17
N GLN A 29 -8.20 8.91 13.20
CA GLN A 29 -7.17 9.93 13.02
C GLN A 29 -6.86 10.67 14.32
N GLN A 30 -7.90 11.20 14.98
CA GLN A 30 -7.75 11.96 16.24
C GLN A 30 -7.06 11.14 17.35
N ARG A 31 -7.27 9.82 17.39
CA ARG A 31 -6.67 8.93 18.39
C ARG A 31 -5.24 8.52 18.04
N LEU A 32 -4.86 8.53 16.76
CA LEU A 32 -3.55 8.09 16.30
C LEU A 32 -2.52 9.22 16.20
N GLU A 33 -2.93 10.50 16.17
CA GLU A 33 -2.01 11.64 16.08
C GLU A 33 -0.94 11.66 17.19
N GLU A 34 -1.26 11.19 18.39
CA GLU A 34 -0.30 11.12 19.50
C GLU A 34 0.68 9.95 19.36
N SER A 35 0.24 8.84 18.77
CA SER A 35 1.00 7.58 18.73
C SER A 35 1.73 7.34 17.41
N ALA A 36 1.40 8.04 16.33
CA ALA A 36 2.03 7.88 15.02
C ALA A 36 2.71 9.16 14.54
N ASP A 37 3.66 9.03 13.62
CA ASP A 37 4.30 10.16 12.94
C ASP A 37 3.58 10.53 11.65
N ALA A 38 2.91 9.56 11.03
CA ALA A 38 2.00 9.81 9.92
C ALA A 38 0.91 8.74 9.83
N LEU A 39 -0.23 9.13 9.30
CA LEU A 39 -1.34 8.25 8.96
C LEU A 39 -1.77 8.50 7.53
N ILE A 40 -1.84 7.43 6.75
CA ILE A 40 -2.16 7.47 5.33
C ILE A 40 -3.33 6.53 5.09
N LEU A 41 -4.42 7.04 4.52
CA LEU A 41 -5.50 6.21 4.02
C LEU A 41 -5.06 5.62 2.67
N VAL A 42 -5.15 4.29 2.58
CA VAL A 42 -4.79 3.53 1.39
C VAL A 42 -5.93 2.57 1.01
N GLY A 43 -5.73 1.73 0.01
CA GLY A 43 -6.72 0.73 -0.40
C GLY A 43 -7.98 1.35 -1.02
N SER A 44 -9.03 0.55 -1.09
CA SER A 44 -10.23 0.87 -1.88
C SER A 44 -10.96 2.13 -1.44
N LEU A 45 -10.87 2.50 -0.16
CA LEU A 45 -11.45 3.75 0.32
C LEU A 45 -10.65 4.97 -0.13
N ALA A 46 -9.33 4.88 -0.34
CA ALA A 46 -8.53 6.00 -0.82
C ALA A 46 -8.85 6.30 -2.30
N TYR A 47 -8.71 5.28 -3.17
CA TYR A 47 -8.85 5.46 -4.61
C TYR A 47 -10.29 5.27 -5.14
N GLY A 48 -11.21 4.75 -4.36
CA GLY A 48 -12.54 4.30 -4.83
C GLY A 48 -13.72 5.03 -4.21
N LYS A 49 -13.51 6.17 -3.53
CA LYS A 49 -14.56 6.96 -2.86
C LYS A 49 -15.75 7.20 -3.78
N ASN A 50 -16.95 6.93 -3.28
CA ASN A 50 -18.22 7.09 -3.99
C ASN A 50 -18.33 6.30 -5.30
N TYR A 51 -17.43 5.33 -5.55
CA TYR A 51 -17.37 4.58 -6.81
C TYR A 51 -17.32 3.06 -6.60
N ALA A 52 -16.35 2.56 -5.82
CA ALA A 52 -16.10 1.13 -5.65
C ALA A 52 -16.24 0.65 -4.19
N VAL A 53 -16.46 1.58 -3.25
CA VAL A 53 -16.68 1.26 -1.83
C VAL A 53 -18.04 0.61 -1.65
N ARG A 54 -18.09 -0.47 -0.88
CA ARG A 54 -19.30 -1.29 -0.66
C ARG A 54 -19.40 -1.71 0.80
N ALA A 55 -20.51 -2.33 1.19
CA ALA A 55 -20.72 -2.78 2.56
C ALA A 55 -19.59 -3.69 3.09
N ALA A 56 -19.00 -4.51 2.21
CA ALA A 56 -17.91 -5.43 2.55
C ALA A 56 -16.51 -4.78 2.56
N SER A 57 -16.34 -3.55 2.05
CA SER A 57 -15.04 -2.88 2.03
C SER A 57 -14.52 -2.66 3.46
N ASP A 58 -13.26 -2.96 3.68
CA ASP A 58 -12.50 -2.56 4.85
C ASP A 58 -11.99 -1.11 4.72
N ILE A 59 -11.32 -0.65 5.78
CA ILE A 59 -10.55 0.59 5.82
C ILE A 59 -9.08 0.19 6.00
N ASP A 60 -8.24 0.50 5.02
CA ASP A 60 -6.80 0.23 5.08
C ASP A 60 -6.04 1.50 5.47
N LEU A 61 -5.31 1.45 6.59
CA LEU A 61 -4.53 2.56 7.11
C LEU A 61 -3.05 2.18 7.16
N LEU A 62 -2.19 2.94 6.50
CA LEU A 62 -0.75 2.84 6.69
C LEU A 62 -0.35 3.79 7.82
N VAL A 63 0.20 3.21 8.90
CA VAL A 63 0.62 3.92 10.11
C VAL A 63 2.15 3.95 10.14
N VAL A 64 2.73 5.14 10.01
CA VAL A 64 4.19 5.33 10.11
C VAL A 64 4.52 5.80 11.51
N MET A 65 5.42 5.09 12.20
CA MET A 65 5.76 5.41 13.58
C MET A 65 7.17 4.93 13.95
N GLU A 66 7.76 5.56 14.96
CA GLU A 66 8.93 5.03 15.66
C GLU A 66 8.55 3.78 16.48
N PRO A 67 9.40 2.73 16.53
CA PRO A 67 9.14 1.53 17.33
C PRO A 67 8.73 1.80 18.78
N LYS A 68 9.35 2.80 19.41
CA LYS A 68 9.07 3.19 20.80
C LYS A 68 7.67 3.77 21.03
N GLN A 69 7.01 4.29 19.99
CA GLN A 69 5.67 4.88 20.09
C GLN A 69 4.56 3.82 20.12
N VAL A 70 4.89 2.55 19.83
CA VAL A 70 3.90 1.46 19.80
C VAL A 70 3.16 1.28 21.13
N SER A 71 3.79 1.64 22.26
CA SER A 71 3.17 1.60 23.58
C SER A 71 2.09 2.68 23.79
N LEU A 72 2.04 3.67 22.90
CA LEU A 72 1.02 4.74 22.90
C LEU A 72 -0.19 4.36 22.03
N LEU A 73 -0.15 3.23 21.32
CA LEU A 73 -1.27 2.82 20.49
C LEU A 73 -2.52 2.55 21.33
N PRO A 74 -3.69 3.07 20.92
CA PRO A 74 -4.95 2.75 21.57
C PRO A 74 -5.17 1.22 21.65
N GLU A 75 -5.76 0.76 22.75
CA GLU A 75 -5.95 -0.67 23.02
C GLU A 75 -6.81 -1.33 21.94
N GLU A 76 -7.78 -0.59 21.40
CA GLU A 76 -8.67 -1.05 20.35
C GLU A 76 -7.96 -1.36 19.02
N VAL A 77 -6.78 -0.80 18.76
CA VAL A 77 -5.99 -1.08 17.55
C VAL A 77 -5.44 -2.50 17.62
N GLY A 78 -5.89 -3.41 16.75
CA GLY A 78 -5.54 -4.83 16.83
C GLY A 78 -6.41 -5.63 17.80
N GLY A 79 -7.57 -5.13 18.19
CA GLY A 79 -8.49 -5.82 19.09
C GLY A 79 -8.95 -7.20 18.59
N GLU A 80 -8.92 -7.46 17.27
CA GLU A 80 -9.25 -8.79 16.72
C GLU A 80 -8.12 -9.81 16.87
N GLU A 81 -6.89 -9.38 17.21
CA GLU A 81 -5.72 -10.26 17.24
C GLU A 81 -5.52 -10.99 18.58
N GLY A 82 -6.22 -10.57 19.65
CA GLY A 82 -6.08 -11.18 20.98
C GLY A 82 -4.64 -11.15 21.50
N ASP A 83 -4.16 -12.27 22.07
CA ASP A 83 -2.82 -12.39 22.66
C ASP A 83 -1.69 -12.13 21.65
N TRP A 84 -1.92 -12.39 20.36
CA TRP A 84 -0.92 -12.14 19.31
C TRP A 84 -0.51 -10.67 19.25
N ARG A 85 -1.45 -9.75 19.48
CA ARG A 85 -1.20 -8.30 19.51
C ARG A 85 -0.01 -7.96 20.42
N GLN A 86 0.00 -8.50 21.64
CA GLN A 86 1.04 -8.17 22.62
C GLN A 86 2.41 -8.72 22.22
N VAL A 87 2.45 -9.91 21.61
CA VAL A 87 3.69 -10.51 21.13
C VAL A 87 4.25 -9.71 19.95
N VAL A 88 3.44 -9.42 18.95
CA VAL A 88 3.90 -8.75 17.72
C VAL A 88 4.32 -7.30 17.98
N LEU A 89 3.62 -6.58 18.86
CA LEU A 89 3.98 -5.21 19.20
C LEU A 89 5.32 -5.14 19.95
N ARG A 90 5.62 -6.11 20.82
CA ARG A 90 6.96 -6.21 21.44
C ARG A 90 8.05 -6.46 20.40
N TYR A 91 7.80 -7.35 19.44
CA TYR A 91 8.76 -7.60 18.35
C TYR A 91 9.00 -6.34 17.50
N PHE A 92 7.95 -5.55 17.27
CA PHE A 92 8.06 -4.26 16.57
C PHE A 92 8.83 -3.25 17.41
N GLN A 93 8.51 -3.12 18.70
CA GLN A 93 9.17 -2.23 19.66
C GLN A 93 10.68 -2.50 19.75
N ASP A 94 11.06 -3.78 19.79
CA ASP A 94 12.44 -4.25 19.84
C ASP A 94 13.13 -4.22 18.46
N ASN A 95 12.46 -3.66 17.44
CA ASN A 95 12.91 -3.60 16.05
C ASN A 95 13.30 -4.96 15.43
N ARG A 96 12.69 -6.05 15.93
CA ARG A 96 12.87 -7.42 15.41
C ARG A 96 12.04 -7.68 14.16
N ILE A 97 11.00 -6.87 13.96
CA ILE A 97 10.21 -6.77 12.74
C ILE A 97 10.07 -5.29 12.39
N GLN A 98 9.85 -5.00 11.12
CA GLN A 98 9.76 -3.64 10.60
C GLN A 98 8.34 -3.25 10.19
N THR A 99 7.47 -4.25 10.02
CA THR A 99 6.07 -4.02 9.69
C THR A 99 5.18 -5.14 10.24
N LEU A 100 3.91 -4.83 10.44
CA LEU A 100 2.87 -5.80 10.78
C LEU A 100 1.51 -5.22 10.38
N SER A 101 0.50 -6.09 10.26
CA SER A 101 -0.90 -5.66 10.19
C SER A 101 -1.61 -6.02 11.48
N LEU A 102 -2.43 -5.10 11.97
CA LEU A 102 -3.39 -5.34 13.05
C LEU A 102 -4.80 -5.10 12.52
N ARG A 103 -5.79 -5.84 13.03
CA ARG A 103 -7.20 -5.64 12.67
C ARG A 103 -8.07 -5.29 13.86
N SER A 104 -9.06 -4.45 13.59
CA SER A 104 -10.09 -4.08 14.54
C SER A 104 -11.45 -3.98 13.84
N LEU A 105 -12.51 -4.21 14.61
CA LEU A 105 -13.88 -3.96 14.17
C LEU A 105 -14.40 -2.66 14.81
N VAL A 106 -14.60 -1.62 14.00
CA VAL A 106 -15.13 -0.32 14.44
C VAL A 106 -16.48 -0.10 13.77
N GLU A 107 -17.55 0.04 14.54
CA GLU A 107 -18.92 0.22 14.00
C GLU A 107 -19.31 -0.84 12.95
N ARG A 108 -18.89 -2.09 13.20
CA ARG A 108 -19.06 -3.26 12.32
C ARG A 108 -18.31 -3.17 10.98
N VAL A 109 -17.38 -2.24 10.84
CA VAL A 109 -16.47 -2.12 9.68
C VAL A 109 -15.10 -2.59 10.12
N LYS A 110 -14.47 -3.43 9.29
CA LYS A 110 -13.09 -3.87 9.52
C LYS A 110 -12.13 -2.74 9.20
N VAL A 111 -11.17 -2.54 10.08
CA VAL A 111 -10.06 -1.61 9.89
C VAL A 111 -8.77 -2.40 9.97
N GLU A 112 -7.97 -2.35 8.92
CA GLU A 112 -6.63 -2.90 8.89
C GLU A 112 -5.60 -1.77 9.06
N TYR A 113 -4.74 -1.92 10.08
CA TYR A 113 -3.67 -1.00 10.39
C TYR A 113 -2.35 -1.64 9.96
N HIS A 114 -1.76 -1.15 8.88
CA HIS A 114 -0.43 -1.53 8.42
C HIS A 114 0.62 -0.67 9.12
N LEU A 115 1.12 -1.15 10.24
CA LEU A 115 2.16 -0.45 11.00
C LEU A 115 3.50 -0.62 10.32
N TRP A 116 4.23 0.48 10.20
CA TRP A 116 5.56 0.55 9.62
C TRP A 116 6.51 1.30 10.54
N ASN A 117 7.66 0.70 10.81
CA ASN A 117 8.78 1.40 11.41
C ASN A 117 9.20 2.53 10.45
N LYS A 118 9.20 3.77 10.94
CA LYS A 118 9.49 4.99 10.16
C LYS A 118 10.76 4.89 9.33
N GLU A 119 11.87 4.44 9.93
CA GLU A 119 13.14 4.31 9.24
C GLU A 119 13.03 3.37 8.02
N TYR A 120 12.41 2.20 8.22
CA TYR A 120 12.27 1.19 7.16
C TYR A 120 11.22 1.56 6.13
N GLN A 121 10.19 2.32 6.51
CA GLN A 121 9.23 2.89 5.56
C GLN A 121 9.92 3.88 4.62
N TYR A 122 10.82 4.71 5.14
CA TYR A 122 11.62 5.65 4.35
C TYR A 122 12.65 4.93 3.48
N GLN A 123 13.33 3.90 3.98
CA GLN A 123 14.21 3.07 3.17
C GLN A 123 13.43 2.35 2.05
N ALA A 124 12.22 1.84 2.35
CA ALA A 124 11.36 1.16 1.39
C ALA A 124 10.89 2.11 0.28
N THR A 125 10.37 3.28 0.63
CA THR A 125 9.91 4.30 -0.34
C THR A 125 11.05 4.86 -1.20
N ARG A 126 12.26 5.00 -0.64
CA ARG A 126 13.45 5.38 -1.41
C ARG A 126 14.06 4.23 -2.22
N LEU A 127 13.45 3.03 -2.19
CA LEU A 127 13.93 1.81 -2.85
C LEU A 127 15.34 1.37 -2.40
N GLU A 128 15.76 1.75 -1.20
CA GLU A 128 17.06 1.38 -0.60
C GLU A 128 17.05 -0.05 -0.03
N THR A 129 15.86 -0.57 0.27
CA THR A 129 15.67 -1.97 0.67
C THR A 129 14.68 -2.68 -0.23
N THR A 130 15.00 -3.93 -0.56
CA THR A 130 14.12 -4.81 -1.35
C THR A 130 13.15 -5.59 -0.48
N ARG A 131 13.39 -5.69 0.84
CA ARG A 131 12.60 -6.52 1.75
C ARG A 131 12.67 -6.02 3.19
N VAL A 132 11.66 -6.37 3.95
CA VAL A 132 11.57 -6.15 5.40
C VAL A 132 11.06 -7.41 6.08
N LEU A 133 11.12 -7.47 7.40
CA LEU A 133 10.49 -8.54 8.17
C LEU A 133 9.10 -8.12 8.65
N ARG A 134 8.12 -9.00 8.41
CA ARG A 134 6.73 -8.80 8.82
C ARG A 134 6.29 -9.81 9.88
N GLY A 135 5.62 -9.34 10.92
CA GLY A 135 4.85 -10.21 11.82
C GLY A 135 3.47 -10.52 11.25
N THR A 136 3.03 -11.79 11.28
CA THR A 136 1.71 -12.21 10.79
C THR A 136 1.17 -13.44 11.53
N MET A 137 -0.16 -13.62 11.52
CA MET A 137 -0.81 -14.86 11.99
C MET A 137 -0.87 -15.97 10.94
N SER A 138 -0.64 -15.65 9.67
CA SER A 138 -0.72 -16.63 8.57
C SER A 138 0.63 -17.29 8.32
N SER A 139 0.66 -18.62 8.30
CA SER A 139 1.81 -19.39 7.81
C SER A 139 1.96 -19.30 6.28
N LYS A 140 0.85 -19.09 5.58
CA LYS A 140 0.82 -18.95 4.13
C LYS A 140 1.42 -17.60 3.76
N SER A 141 2.34 -17.58 2.80
CA SER A 141 2.61 -16.34 2.08
C SER A 141 1.31 -15.95 1.40
N THR A 142 0.70 -14.83 1.78
CA THR A 142 -0.41 -14.29 1.01
C THR A 142 0.12 -14.04 -0.40
N SER A 143 -0.33 -14.85 -1.36
CA SER A 143 -0.10 -14.61 -2.78
C SER A 143 -0.94 -13.41 -3.17
N GLY A 144 -0.42 -12.21 -2.90
CA GLY A 144 -0.95 -11.00 -3.50
C GLY A 144 -0.78 -11.08 -5.02
N ILE A 145 -1.66 -10.40 -5.75
CA ILE A 145 -1.44 -10.19 -7.18
C ILE A 145 -0.30 -9.16 -7.28
N HIS A 146 0.85 -9.58 -7.80
CA HIS A 146 2.02 -8.70 -7.96
C HIS A 146 2.34 -8.60 -9.45
N LEU A 147 2.18 -7.40 -10.00
CA LEU A 147 2.23 -7.16 -11.44
C LEU A 147 3.49 -6.36 -11.80
N ASP A 148 4.14 -6.71 -12.89
CA ASP A 148 5.15 -5.84 -13.50
C ASP A 148 4.50 -4.70 -14.31
N PHE A 149 5.32 -3.83 -14.91
CA PHE A 149 4.80 -2.71 -15.72
C PHE A 149 4.00 -3.13 -16.95
N SER A 150 4.09 -4.37 -17.42
CA SER A 150 3.26 -4.89 -18.50
C SER A 150 1.87 -5.35 -18.02
N GLY A 151 1.69 -5.48 -16.70
CA GLY A 151 0.51 -6.06 -16.08
C GLY A 151 0.59 -7.58 -15.95
N GLN A 152 1.75 -8.19 -16.20
CA GLN A 152 1.93 -9.63 -16.02
C GLN A 152 2.18 -9.94 -14.55
N GLN A 153 1.46 -10.93 -14.02
CA GLN A 153 1.71 -11.42 -12.67
C GLN A 153 3.06 -12.13 -12.60
N ARG A 154 3.84 -11.79 -11.58
CA ARG A 154 5.13 -12.43 -11.28
C ARG A 154 5.06 -13.05 -9.90
N ASP A 155 5.22 -14.36 -9.83
CA ASP A 155 5.23 -15.09 -8.58
C ASP A 155 6.59 -14.95 -7.89
N VAL A 156 6.57 -14.79 -6.57
CA VAL A 156 7.78 -14.64 -5.76
C VAL A 156 7.66 -15.52 -4.52
N GLU A 157 8.63 -16.42 -4.36
CA GLU A 157 8.75 -17.23 -3.15
C GLU A 157 9.10 -16.34 -1.95
N ARG A 158 8.46 -16.63 -0.82
CA ARG A 158 8.75 -15.98 0.47
C ARG A 158 9.06 -17.05 1.48
N TRP A 159 10.06 -16.80 2.33
CA TRP A 159 10.29 -17.66 3.48
C TRP A 159 9.40 -17.22 4.65
N THR A 160 8.96 -18.21 5.42
CA THR A 160 8.19 -18.03 6.66
C THR A 160 8.90 -18.80 7.77
N LYS A 161 9.03 -18.18 8.95
CA LYS A 161 9.55 -18.81 10.16
C LYS A 161 8.50 -18.73 11.27
N PRO A 162 8.21 -19.83 11.99
CA PRO A 162 7.28 -19.78 13.11
C PRO A 162 7.81 -18.94 14.28
N LEU A 163 6.89 -18.30 14.99
CA LEU A 163 7.09 -17.66 16.30
C LEU A 163 6.33 -18.47 17.37
N PRO A 164 6.51 -18.20 18.68
CA PRO A 164 5.70 -18.86 19.72
C PRO A 164 4.19 -18.72 19.50
N ILE A 165 3.77 -17.56 18.99
CA ILE A 165 2.43 -17.29 18.46
C ILE A 165 2.65 -16.60 17.11
N GLY A 166 1.98 -17.06 16.04
CA GLY A 166 2.11 -16.49 14.70
C GLY A 166 3.41 -16.85 13.98
N TYR A 167 3.81 -15.99 13.04
CA TYR A 167 4.90 -16.21 12.12
C TYR A 167 5.65 -14.91 11.80
N LEU A 168 6.92 -15.06 11.49
CA LEU A 168 7.78 -14.07 10.87
C LEU A 168 7.88 -14.39 9.37
N GLN A 169 7.66 -13.40 8.53
CA GLN A 169 7.75 -13.57 7.07
C GLN A 169 8.70 -12.54 6.46
N GLU A 170 9.41 -12.98 5.42
CA GLU A 170 9.99 -12.02 4.48
C GLU A 170 8.87 -11.29 3.75
N TYR A 171 8.94 -9.96 3.79
CA TYR A 171 8.01 -9.10 3.11
C TYR A 171 8.74 -8.28 2.06
N PRO A 172 8.63 -8.64 0.77
CA PRO A 172 9.24 -7.85 -0.30
C PRO A 172 8.61 -6.45 -0.37
N VAL A 173 9.46 -5.44 -0.56
CA VAL A 173 9.06 -4.06 -0.92
C VAL A 173 9.02 -3.93 -2.45
N PHE A 174 10.00 -4.54 -3.12
CA PHE A 174 10.01 -4.76 -4.56
C PHE A 174 10.91 -5.96 -4.90
N ARG A 175 10.77 -6.47 -6.12
CA ARG A 175 11.66 -7.49 -6.69
C ARG A 175 11.98 -7.15 -8.14
N VAL A 176 13.10 -7.69 -8.62
CA VAL A 176 13.40 -7.75 -10.05
C VAL A 176 13.38 -9.21 -10.46
N VAL A 177 12.39 -9.61 -11.25
CA VAL A 177 12.18 -10.99 -11.72
C VAL A 177 12.35 -11.00 -13.22
N GLU A 178 13.32 -11.76 -13.74
CA GLU A 178 13.59 -11.81 -15.20
C GLU A 178 13.78 -10.43 -15.83
N LYS A 179 14.45 -9.51 -15.13
CA LYS A 179 14.65 -8.08 -15.48
C LYS A 179 13.42 -7.18 -15.32
N HIS A 180 12.29 -7.70 -14.84
CA HIS A 180 11.08 -6.92 -14.60
C HIS A 180 10.97 -6.47 -13.14
N PHE A 181 10.78 -5.18 -12.91
CA PHE A 181 10.48 -4.60 -11.61
C PHE A 181 9.03 -4.91 -11.23
N VAL A 182 8.87 -5.42 -10.02
CA VAL A 182 7.58 -5.79 -9.45
C VAL A 182 7.45 -5.05 -8.13
N PRO A 183 6.62 -4.00 -8.03
CA PRO A 183 6.37 -3.30 -6.78
C PRO A 183 5.47 -4.13 -5.84
N TYR A 184 5.71 -3.99 -4.54
CA TYR A 184 4.91 -4.55 -3.46
C TYR A 184 4.50 -3.45 -2.49
N GLU A 185 3.81 -3.79 -1.41
CA GLU A 185 3.53 -2.84 -0.34
C GLU A 185 4.84 -2.41 0.37
N PRO A 186 4.98 -1.12 0.71
CA PRO A 186 3.95 -0.10 0.68
C PRO A 186 3.85 0.64 -0.67
N LEU A 187 4.74 0.35 -1.63
CA LEU A 187 4.82 1.09 -2.90
C LEU A 187 3.50 1.10 -3.67
N VAL A 188 2.85 -0.06 -3.83
CA VAL A 188 1.57 -0.15 -4.55
C VAL A 188 0.49 0.70 -3.89
N ASN A 189 0.44 0.70 -2.56
CA ASN A 189 -0.51 1.52 -1.79
C ASN A 189 -0.25 3.02 -1.96
N LEU A 190 1.03 3.42 -2.08
CA LEU A 190 1.45 4.81 -2.24
C LEU A 190 1.36 5.31 -3.69
N ILE A 191 1.27 4.40 -4.67
CA ILE A 191 1.03 4.74 -6.07
C ILE A 191 -0.47 4.92 -6.33
N MET A 192 -1.33 4.11 -5.68
CA MET A 192 -2.78 4.09 -5.89
C MET A 192 -3.52 5.22 -5.15
N ALA A 193 -3.19 6.47 -5.46
CA ALA A 193 -3.85 7.68 -4.94
C ALA A 193 -4.02 7.67 -3.40
N PRO A 194 -2.93 7.56 -2.62
CA PRO A 194 -3.00 7.61 -1.17
C PRO A 194 -3.50 8.98 -0.70
N GLU A 195 -4.16 9.02 0.46
CA GLU A 195 -4.53 10.26 1.13
C GLU A 195 -3.79 10.36 2.46
N ILE A 196 -2.90 11.34 2.58
CA ILE A 196 -2.19 11.62 3.82
C ILE A 196 -3.16 12.35 4.74
N LEU A 197 -3.61 11.67 5.79
CA LEU A 197 -4.56 12.22 6.76
C LEU A 197 -3.86 13.18 7.73
N PHE A 198 -2.65 12.81 8.15
CA PHE A 198 -1.69 13.69 8.81
C PHE A 198 -0.26 13.17 8.64
N ALA A 199 0.71 14.09 8.73
CA ALA A 199 2.12 13.79 8.86
C ALA A 199 2.78 14.88 9.74
N LYS A 200 3.60 14.48 10.71
CA LYS A 200 4.30 15.42 11.61
C LYS A 200 5.45 16.16 10.93
N ASP A 201 5.93 15.64 9.80
CA ASP A 201 6.99 16.23 8.99
C ASP A 201 6.70 16.04 7.49
N GLN A 202 7.41 16.82 6.66
CA GLN A 202 7.30 16.75 5.19
C GLN A 202 8.16 15.63 4.57
N GLN A 203 8.92 14.88 5.38
CA GLN A 203 9.84 13.87 4.85
C GLN A 203 9.09 12.74 4.16
N LEU A 204 7.90 12.37 4.66
CA LEU A 204 7.04 11.39 4.02
C LEU A 204 6.64 11.81 2.61
N GLU A 205 6.14 13.03 2.43
CA GLU A 205 5.73 13.57 1.12
C GLU A 205 6.91 13.60 0.15
N HIS A 206 8.06 14.12 0.59
CA HIS A 206 9.28 14.12 -0.21
C HIS A 206 9.71 12.70 -0.62
N ASN A 207 9.59 11.71 0.27
CA ASN A 207 9.94 10.33 -0.03
C ASN A 207 8.94 9.69 -1.01
N ILE A 208 7.65 10.04 -0.96
CA ILE A 208 6.65 9.59 -1.95
C ILE A 208 6.97 10.19 -3.32
N ASP A 209 7.31 11.49 -3.39
CA ASP A 209 7.73 12.11 -4.64
C ASP A 209 9.02 11.49 -5.21
N TRP A 210 10.00 11.21 -4.34
CA TRP A 210 11.23 10.50 -4.72
C TRP A 210 10.93 9.09 -5.24
N MET A 211 10.08 8.34 -4.53
CA MET A 211 9.61 7.01 -4.93
C MET A 211 9.04 7.04 -6.35
N TRP A 212 8.19 8.02 -6.67
CA TRP A 212 7.62 8.19 -8.01
C TRP A 212 8.70 8.35 -9.08
N THR A 213 9.67 9.23 -8.85
CA THR A 213 10.80 9.41 -9.77
C THR A 213 11.58 8.11 -9.97
N GLU A 214 11.89 7.37 -8.89
CA GLU A 214 12.66 6.13 -8.99
C GLU A 214 11.87 4.99 -9.67
N VAL A 215 10.57 4.85 -9.39
CA VAL A 215 9.71 3.86 -10.06
C VAL A 215 9.66 4.12 -11.57
N VAL A 216 9.54 5.38 -12.00
CA VAL A 216 9.53 5.72 -13.42
C VAL A 216 10.91 5.54 -14.06
N LYS A 217 12.01 5.78 -13.33
CA LYS A 217 13.36 5.40 -13.81
C LYS A 217 13.46 3.89 -14.07
N ARG A 218 12.88 3.04 -13.21
CA ARG A 218 12.83 1.57 -13.45
C ARG A 218 12.04 1.23 -14.72
N LEU A 219 10.88 1.87 -14.92
CA LEU A 219 10.07 1.71 -16.13
C LEU A 219 10.88 2.01 -17.41
N VAL A 220 11.66 3.10 -17.41
CA VAL A 220 12.53 3.48 -18.55
C VAL A 220 13.68 2.49 -18.73
N GLN A 221 14.30 2.02 -17.65
CA GLN A 221 15.40 1.04 -17.70
C GLN A 221 14.97 -0.31 -18.29
N GLU A 222 13.74 -0.74 -18.01
CA GLU A 222 13.18 -1.98 -18.56
C GLU A 222 12.81 -1.89 -20.03
N ASN A 223 12.54 -0.68 -20.52
CA ASN A 223 12.03 -0.43 -21.86
C ASN A 223 12.94 0.57 -22.59
N PRO A 224 14.18 0.17 -22.94
CA PRO A 224 15.12 1.08 -23.59
C PRO A 224 14.60 1.50 -24.97
N GLY A 225 14.47 2.81 -25.18
CA GLY A 225 13.97 3.39 -26.42
C GLY A 225 12.71 4.23 -26.21
N ALA A 226 11.87 4.32 -27.25
CA ALA A 226 10.58 5.01 -27.14
C ALA A 226 9.57 4.10 -26.43
N LEU A 227 9.06 4.55 -25.28
CA LEU A 227 8.20 3.78 -24.40
C LEU A 227 6.74 3.82 -24.88
N ASP A 228 6.07 2.67 -24.99
CA ASP A 228 4.65 2.59 -25.38
C ASP A 228 3.78 2.44 -24.13
N LEU A 229 3.19 3.55 -23.65
CA LEU A 229 2.41 3.57 -22.41
C LEU A 229 1.12 2.73 -22.48
N SER A 230 0.65 2.40 -23.68
CA SER A 230 -0.48 1.48 -23.87
C SER A 230 -0.10 0.03 -23.54
N LYS A 231 1.19 -0.32 -23.62
CA LYS A 231 1.73 -1.66 -23.33
C LYS A 231 2.35 -1.75 -21.96
N THR A 232 3.14 -0.77 -21.56
CA THR A 232 3.88 -0.76 -20.30
C THR A 232 3.67 0.56 -19.55
N SER A 233 3.19 0.51 -18.31
CA SER A 233 3.00 1.72 -17.50
C SER A 233 2.99 1.41 -16.00
N VAL A 234 3.23 2.44 -15.18
CA VAL A 234 3.08 2.35 -13.72
C VAL A 234 1.66 1.90 -13.35
N LEU A 235 0.63 2.39 -14.05
CA LEU A 235 -0.76 1.99 -13.82
C LEU A 235 -0.96 0.46 -13.92
N LYS A 236 -0.36 -0.19 -14.94
CA LYS A 236 -0.51 -1.64 -15.14
C LYS A 236 0.16 -2.48 -14.06
N SER A 237 1.18 -1.94 -13.38
CA SER A 237 1.81 -2.59 -12.22
C SER A 237 0.95 -2.57 -10.96
N GLN A 238 -0.18 -1.84 -10.97
CA GLN A 238 -1.06 -1.76 -9.81
C GLN A 238 -2.09 -2.90 -9.80
N PRO A 239 -2.20 -3.65 -8.68
CA PRO A 239 -3.27 -4.63 -8.50
C PRO A 239 -4.63 -3.95 -8.58
N GLY A 240 -5.58 -4.53 -9.33
CA GLY A 240 -6.93 -3.96 -9.44
C GLY A 240 -7.05 -2.69 -10.28
N HIS A 241 -6.03 -2.30 -11.06
CA HIS A 241 -6.05 -1.07 -11.87
C HIS A 241 -7.23 -0.95 -12.84
N TRP A 242 -7.85 -2.08 -13.24
CA TRP A 242 -9.05 -2.12 -14.09
C TRP A 242 -10.32 -1.62 -13.38
N ALA A 243 -10.35 -1.65 -12.05
CA ALA A 243 -11.48 -1.24 -11.23
C ALA A 243 -11.34 0.19 -10.67
N LEU A 244 -10.32 0.93 -11.10
CA LEU A 244 -10.11 2.31 -10.67
C LEU A 244 -11.07 3.28 -11.37
N PRO A 245 -11.57 4.31 -10.65
CA PRO A 245 -12.25 5.44 -11.28
C PRO A 245 -11.41 6.06 -12.40
N LYS A 246 -12.07 6.72 -13.35
CA LYS A 246 -11.38 7.34 -14.49
C LYS A 246 -10.35 8.37 -14.02
N GLU A 247 -10.73 9.19 -13.05
CA GLU A 247 -9.95 10.31 -12.52
C GLU A 247 -8.67 9.83 -11.82
N VAL A 248 -8.74 8.70 -11.10
CA VAL A 248 -7.56 8.09 -10.47
C VAL A 248 -6.61 7.51 -11.52
N ARG A 249 -7.14 6.85 -12.56
CA ARG A 249 -6.32 6.35 -13.66
C ARG A 249 -5.60 7.48 -14.39
N GLU A 250 -6.32 8.55 -14.69
CA GLU A 250 -5.77 9.75 -15.32
C GLU A 250 -4.69 10.38 -14.42
N SER A 251 -4.92 10.52 -13.11
CA SER A 251 -3.92 11.04 -12.17
C SER A 251 -2.60 10.23 -12.17
N ILE A 252 -2.69 8.90 -12.14
CA ILE A 252 -1.51 8.01 -12.20
C ILE A 252 -0.79 8.14 -13.55
N GLN A 253 -1.54 8.20 -14.65
CA GLN A 253 -0.99 8.37 -15.99
C GLN A 253 -0.31 9.73 -16.15
N ASP A 254 -0.93 10.80 -15.67
CA ASP A 254 -0.39 12.16 -15.72
C ASP A 254 0.88 12.28 -14.87
N ARG A 255 0.90 11.68 -13.67
CA ARG A 255 2.12 11.63 -12.86
C ARG A 255 3.23 10.85 -13.55
N THR A 256 2.90 9.73 -14.21
CA THR A 256 3.88 8.96 -14.99
C THR A 256 4.47 9.81 -16.12
N LYS A 257 3.64 10.52 -16.89
CA LYS A 257 4.08 11.40 -17.99
C LYS A 257 4.94 12.55 -17.47
N PHE A 258 4.55 13.16 -16.35
CA PHE A 258 5.32 14.21 -15.70
C PHE A 258 6.74 13.74 -15.34
N GLU A 259 6.88 12.58 -14.70
CA GLU A 259 8.20 12.02 -14.36
C GLU A 259 9.01 11.64 -15.62
N LEU A 260 8.38 11.08 -16.65
CA LEU A 260 9.04 10.80 -17.93
C LEU A 260 9.60 12.08 -18.58
N SER A 261 8.85 13.20 -18.50
CA SER A 261 9.30 14.49 -19.01
C SER A 261 10.55 15.00 -18.29
N LYS A 262 10.64 14.83 -16.96
CA LYS A 262 11.84 15.19 -16.17
C LYS A 262 13.07 14.39 -16.59
N LEU A 263 12.87 13.13 -16.97
CA LEU A 263 13.92 12.21 -17.41
C LEU A 263 14.31 12.40 -18.88
N GLY A 264 13.58 13.22 -19.65
CA GLY A 264 13.78 13.35 -21.09
C GLY A 264 13.48 12.07 -21.87
N ALA A 265 12.64 11.18 -21.33
CA ALA A 265 12.31 9.92 -21.96
C ALA A 265 11.25 10.10 -23.06
N LEU A 266 11.48 9.51 -24.23
CA LEU A 266 10.50 9.51 -25.32
C LEU A 266 9.41 8.46 -25.06
N TYR A 267 8.15 8.82 -25.30
CA TYR A 267 7.03 7.88 -25.15
C TYR A 267 5.91 8.15 -26.15
N THR A 268 5.07 7.13 -26.36
CA THR A 268 3.81 7.18 -27.12
C THR A 268 2.66 6.68 -26.24
N GLU A 269 1.44 7.12 -26.53
CA GLU A 269 0.26 6.77 -25.73
C GLU A 269 -0.60 5.66 -26.35
N GLY A 270 -0.17 5.11 -27.50
CA GLY A 270 -1.00 4.26 -28.36
C GLY A 270 -2.13 5.08 -28.99
N HIS A 271 -2.13 5.21 -30.32
CA HIS A 271 -3.29 5.80 -30.99
C HIS A 271 -4.49 4.85 -30.87
N LYS A 272 -5.66 5.39 -30.48
CA LYS A 272 -6.96 4.74 -30.66
C LYS A 272 -7.21 4.43 -32.13
#